data_AF-A0A7C6VBN5-F1
#
_entry.id   AF-A0A7C6VBN5-F1
#
_cell.length_a   1.000
_cell.length_b   1.000
_cell.length_c   1.000
_cell.angle_alpha   90.00
_cell.angle_beta   90.00
_cell.angle_gamma   90.00
#
_symmetry.space_group_name_H-M   'P 1'
#
loop_
_entity.id
_entity.type
_entity.pdbx_description
1 polymer ?
#
loop_
_entity_poly.entity_id
_entity_poly.type
_entity_poly.pdbx_seq_one_letter_code
_entity_poly.pdbx_strand_id
1 'polypeptide(L)'
;MISAVTWSVVWLCWAAAAIALVLCLIGRAPSDFSVGLLALCLLGVLVLGVVALVSVLSGSGSVGDGLEWVGYWVSCLIVGVGAGLWAVLQRNRWGTLVLAIALLTLGVMVVRMEQVWFGSGWVL
;
A
#
# COMPACT_ATOMS: atom_id res chain seq x y z
N MET A 1 5.80 13.58 -11.13
CA MET A 1 4.49 12.89 -11.23
C MET A 1 4.43 11.68 -10.33
N ILE A 2 5.35 10.72 -10.45
CA ILE A 2 5.37 9.51 -9.60
C ILE A 2 5.38 9.81 -8.09
N SER A 3 6.21 10.74 -7.64
CA SER A 3 6.30 11.12 -6.21
C SER A 3 4.98 11.58 -5.61
N ALA A 4 4.21 12.41 -6.32
CA ALA A 4 2.91 12.87 -5.85
C ALA A 4 1.92 11.72 -5.69
N VAL A 5 1.95 10.75 -6.61
CA VAL A 5 1.13 9.52 -6.54
C VAL A 5 1.58 8.66 -5.35
N THR A 6 2.88 8.42 -5.21
CA THR A 6 3.48 7.71 -4.07
C THR A 6 2.95 8.28 -2.75
N TRP A 7 3.17 9.58 -2.49
CA TRP A 7 2.79 10.19 -1.22
C TRP A 7 1.28 10.17 -0.98
N SER A 8 0.47 10.34 -2.03
CA SER A 8 -0.98 10.21 -1.93
C SER A 8 -1.40 8.80 -1.48
N VAL A 9 -0.77 7.76 -2.04
CA VAL A 9 -1.00 6.36 -1.64
C VAL A 9 -0.52 6.10 -0.22
N VAL A 10 0.64 6.63 0.20
CA VAL A 10 1.16 6.48 1.57
C VAL A 10 0.17 7.06 2.58
N TRP A 11 -0.27 8.31 2.39
CA TRP A 11 -1.22 8.96 3.30
C TRP A 11 -2.55 8.21 3.34
N LEU A 12 -3.04 7.75 2.19
CA LEU A 12 -4.25 6.93 2.10
C LEU A 12 -4.11 5.63 2.91
N CYS A 13 -3.01 4.89 2.71
CA CYS A 13 -2.73 3.64 3.41
C CYS A 13 -2.64 3.84 4.93
N TRP A 14 -1.95 4.88 5.39
CA TRP A 14 -1.81 5.17 6.82
C TRP A 14 -3.10 5.64 7.47
N ALA A 15 -3.90 6.47 6.78
CA ALA A 15 -5.22 6.86 7.26
C ALA A 15 -6.14 5.62 7.36
N ALA A 16 -6.16 4.78 6.33
CA ALA A 16 -6.93 3.53 6.33
C ALA A 16 -6.46 2.57 7.44
N ALA A 17 -5.14 2.45 7.66
CA ALA A 17 -4.56 1.65 8.74
C ALA A 17 -5.01 2.14 10.12
N ALA A 18 -4.97 3.45 10.35
CA ALA A 18 -5.43 4.06 11.60
C ALA A 18 -6.92 3.79 11.83
N ILE A 19 -7.76 3.94 10.80
CA ILE A 19 -9.19 3.63 10.87
C ILE A 19 -9.40 2.15 11.21
N ALA A 20 -8.75 1.23 10.50
CA ALA A 20 -8.87 -0.21 10.74
C ALA A 20 -8.38 -0.58 12.15
N LEU A 21 -7.31 0.05 12.64
CA LEU A 21 -6.81 -0.14 13.99
C LEU A 21 -7.84 0.31 15.03
N VAL A 22 -8.44 1.49 14.87
CA VAL A 22 -9.50 1.98 15.76
C VAL A 22 -10.70 1.03 15.75
N LEU A 23 -11.13 0.55 14.58
CA LEU A 23 -12.22 -0.44 14.47
C LEU A 23 -11.89 -1.74 15.21
N CYS A 24 -10.64 -2.21 15.11
CA CYS A 24 -10.15 -3.37 15.86
C CYS A 24 -10.18 -3.13 17.38
N LEU A 25 -9.71 -1.96 17.85
CA LEU A 25 -9.65 -1.62 19.27
C LEU A 25 -11.05 -1.53 19.91
N ILE A 26 -12.06 -1.09 19.15
CA ILE A 26 -13.46 -1.07 19.59
C ILE A 26 -14.13 -2.45 19.40
N GLY A 27 -13.38 -3.47 18.94
CA GLY A 27 -13.85 -4.86 18.85
C GLY A 27 -14.73 -5.15 17.64
N ARG A 28 -14.73 -4.30 16.61
CA ARG A 28 -15.54 -4.51 15.40
C ARG A 28 -14.89 -5.53 14.48
N ALA A 29 -15.70 -6.45 13.95
CA ALA A 29 -15.31 -7.34 12.87
C ALA A 29 -15.10 -6.57 11.55
N PRO A 30 -14.38 -7.13 10.56
CA PRO A 30 -14.22 -6.54 9.25
C PRO A 30 -15.58 -6.24 8.61
N SER A 31 -15.79 -4.98 8.26
CA SER A 31 -16.95 -4.52 7.49
C SER A 31 -16.57 -4.28 6.04
N ASP A 32 -17.57 -4.23 5.16
CA ASP A 32 -17.39 -3.88 3.75
C ASP A 32 -16.68 -2.53 3.58
N PHE A 33 -16.87 -1.61 4.53
CA PHE A 33 -16.14 -0.35 4.57
C PHE A 33 -14.63 -0.55 4.82
N SER A 34 -14.24 -1.34 5.83
CA SER A 34 -12.82 -1.60 6.12
C SER A 34 -12.12 -2.39 5.01
N VAL A 35 -12.83 -3.32 4.36
CA VAL A 35 -12.31 -4.06 3.20
C VAL A 35 -12.27 -3.16 1.97
N GLY A 36 -13.25 -2.26 1.81
CA GLY A 36 -13.29 -1.26 0.75
C GLY A 36 -12.12 -0.27 0.85
N LEU A 37 -11.72 0.13 2.06
CA LEU A 37 -10.52 0.95 2.28
C LEU A 37 -9.25 0.23 1.81
N LEU A 38 -9.11 -1.07 2.12
CA LEU A 38 -8.01 -1.88 1.59
C LEU A 38 -8.05 -1.95 0.07
N ALA A 39 -9.22 -2.18 -0.53
CA ALA A 39 -9.38 -2.23 -1.98
C ALA A 39 -9.00 -0.89 -2.64
N LEU A 40 -9.36 0.24 -2.02
CA LEU A 40 -8.98 1.58 -2.48
C LEU A 40 -7.46 1.79 -2.41
N CYS A 41 -6.81 1.33 -1.35
CA CYS A 41 -5.35 1.38 -1.21
C CYS A 41 -4.66 0.51 -2.27
N LEU A 42 -5.15 -0.71 -2.52
CA LEU A 42 -4.64 -1.60 -3.57
C LEU A 42 -4.81 -0.98 -4.97
N LEU A 43 -5.93 -0.32 -5.23
CA LEU A 43 -6.13 0.43 -6.47
C LEU A 43 -5.08 1.54 -6.61
N GLY A 44 -4.80 2.28 -5.52
CA GLY A 44 -3.73 3.28 -5.49
C GLY A 44 -2.36 2.69 -5.83
N VAL A 45 -2.03 1.51 -5.27
CA VAL A 45 -0.80 0.78 -5.59
C VAL A 45 -0.75 0.33 -7.05
N LEU A 46 -1.87 -0.13 -7.62
CA LEU A 46 -1.94 -0.48 -9.05
C LEU A 46 -1.71 0.75 -9.95
N VAL A 47 -2.33 1.88 -9.63
CA VAL A 47 -2.12 3.16 -10.33
C VAL A 47 -0.66 3.59 -10.25
N LEU A 48 -0.02 3.44 -9.08
CA LEU A 48 1.41 3.71 -8.92
C LEU A 48 2.26 2.84 -9.87
N GLY A 49 1.93 1.56 -10.03
CA GLY A 49 2.54 0.66 -11.00
C GLY A 49 2.43 1.15 -12.44
N VAL A 50 1.23 1.59 -12.85
CA VAL A 50 1.00 2.14 -14.19
C VAL A 50 1.81 3.42 -14.41
N VAL A 51 1.83 4.32 -13.42
CA VAL A 51 2.59 5.57 -13.51
C VAL A 51 4.09 5.31 -13.59
N ALA A 52 4.60 4.32 -12.85
CA ALA A 52 5.99 3.89 -12.94
C ALA A 52 6.32 3.35 -14.34
N LEU A 53 5.48 2.48 -14.90
CA LEU A 53 5.66 1.97 -16.26
C LEU A 53 5.69 3.08 -17.30
N VAL A 54 4.74 4.01 -17.25
CA VAL A 54 4.70 5.17 -18.16
C VAL A 54 5.97 6.03 -18.00
N SER A 55 6.43 6.23 -16.76
CA SER A 55 7.66 6.98 -16.49
C SER A 55 8.87 6.34 -17.14
N VAL A 56 9.03 5.01 -17.03
CA VAL A 56 10.12 4.26 -17.69
C VAL A 56 10.02 4.38 -19.22
N LEU A 57 8.83 4.21 -19.79
CA LEU A 57 8.61 4.30 -21.25
C LEU A 57 8.85 5.72 -21.79
N SER A 58 8.67 6.75 -20.95
CA SER A 58 8.93 8.16 -21.29
C SER A 58 10.41 8.57 -21.12
N GLY A 59 11.29 7.67 -20.70
CA GLY A 59 12.71 7.92 -20.50
C GLY A 59 13.09 8.44 -19.11
N SER A 60 12.13 8.62 -18.20
CA SER A 60 12.37 8.95 -16.79
C SER A 60 12.34 7.67 -15.94
N GLY A 61 13.35 6.81 -16.12
CA GLY A 61 13.49 5.55 -15.37
C GLY A 61 13.88 5.73 -13.90
N SER A 62 13.85 4.66 -13.13
CA SER A 62 14.32 4.67 -11.73
C SER A 62 15.82 4.93 -11.68
N VAL A 63 16.25 5.72 -10.69
CA VAL A 63 17.67 5.92 -10.38
C VAL A 63 18.25 4.68 -9.69
N GLY A 64 17.46 3.97 -8.88
CA GLY A 64 17.81 2.69 -8.26
C GLY A 64 17.42 1.47 -9.09
N ASP A 65 17.54 0.28 -8.49
CA ASP A 65 17.27 -1.01 -9.14
C ASP A 65 15.76 -1.21 -9.40
N GLY A 66 15.40 -1.23 -10.69
CA GLY A 66 14.01 -1.45 -11.13
C GLY A 66 13.46 -2.81 -10.69
N LEU A 67 14.31 -3.83 -10.54
CA LEU A 67 13.86 -5.14 -10.06
C LEU A 67 13.48 -5.10 -8.58
N GLU A 68 14.28 -4.42 -7.75
CA GLU A 68 13.98 -4.19 -6.35
C GLU A 68 12.65 -3.45 -6.19
N TRP A 69 12.41 -2.41 -7.01
CA TRP A 69 11.16 -1.65 -7.00
C TRP A 69 9.95 -2.53 -7.32
N VAL A 70 10.05 -3.36 -8.37
CA VAL A 70 8.97 -4.31 -8.75
C VAL A 70 8.75 -5.35 -7.64
N GLY A 71 9.81 -5.81 -6.97
CA GLY A 71 9.71 -6.71 -5.82
C GLY A 71 8.85 -6.15 -4.68
N TYR A 72 9.04 -4.88 -4.32
CA TYR A 72 8.19 -4.21 -3.33
C TYR A 72 6.75 -4.03 -3.83
N TRP A 73 6.56 -3.68 -5.10
CA TRP A 73 5.23 -3.52 -5.67
C TRP A 73 4.43 -4.82 -5.65
N VAL A 74 5.03 -5.93 -6.09
CA VAL A 74 4.41 -7.27 -6.03
C VAL A 74 4.12 -7.68 -4.59
N SER A 75 5.04 -7.41 -3.66
CA SER A 75 4.84 -7.69 -2.24
C SER A 75 3.62 -6.95 -1.67
N CYS A 76 3.43 -5.68 -2.04
CA CYS A 76 2.24 -4.91 -1.65
C CYS A 76 0.95 -5.58 -2.12
N LEU A 77 0.91 -6.06 -3.38
CA LEU A 77 -0.27 -6.73 -3.94
C LEU A 77 -0.56 -8.04 -3.21
N ILE A 78 0.47 -8.86 -2.96
CA ILE A 78 0.31 -10.12 -2.24
C ILE A 78 -0.18 -9.89 -0.81
N VAL A 79 0.45 -8.97 -0.08
CA VAL A 79 0.07 -8.63 1.30
C VAL A 79 -1.36 -8.10 1.36
N GLY A 80 -1.72 -7.17 0.48
CA GLY A 80 -3.06 -6.59 0.47
C GLY A 80 -4.13 -7.60 0.09
N VAL A 81 -3.95 -8.38 -0.98
CA VAL A 81 -4.92 -9.43 -1.36
C VAL A 81 -5.05 -10.48 -0.28
N GLY A 82 -3.92 -10.93 0.29
CA GLY A 82 -3.90 -11.89 1.39
C GLY A 82 -4.67 -11.40 2.62
N ALA A 83 -4.48 -10.13 3.00
CA ALA A 83 -5.21 -9.52 4.10
C ALA A 83 -6.72 -9.38 3.82
N GLY A 84 -7.09 -9.04 2.58
CA GLY A 84 -8.49 -8.97 2.17
C GLY A 84 -9.18 -10.33 2.25
N LEU A 85 -8.54 -11.37 1.74
CA LEU A 85 -9.03 -12.75 1.84
C LEU A 85 -9.13 -13.20 3.30
N TRP A 86 -8.12 -12.89 4.12
CA TRP A 86 -8.13 -13.20 5.54
C TRP A 86 -9.28 -12.51 6.28
N ALA A 87 -9.56 -11.26 5.98
CA ALA A 87 -10.67 -10.52 6.58
C ALA A 87 -12.05 -11.11 6.23
N VAL A 88 -12.20 -11.67 5.03
CA VAL A 88 -13.43 -12.38 4.62
C VAL A 88 -13.57 -13.71 5.35
N LEU A 89 -12.49 -14.47 5.47
CA LEU A 89 -12.45 -15.76 6.17
C LEU A 89 -12.67 -15.59 7.69
N GLN A 90 -12.08 -14.55 8.28
CA GLN A 90 -12.06 -14.32 9.71
C GLN A 90 -12.88 -13.08 10.11
N ARG A 91 -14.19 -13.27 10.27
CA ARG A 91 -15.14 -12.20 10.65
C ARG A 91 -15.18 -11.90 12.15
N ASN A 92 -14.03 -11.64 12.76
CA ASN A 92 -13.92 -11.14 14.13
C ASN A 92 -12.82 -10.08 14.26
N ARG A 93 -12.63 -9.51 15.46
CA ARG A 93 -11.66 -8.42 15.69
C ARG A 93 -10.24 -8.71 15.17
N TRP A 94 -9.83 -9.97 15.11
CA TRP A 94 -8.51 -10.37 14.62
C TRP A 94 -8.39 -10.21 13.10
N GLY A 95 -9.48 -10.40 12.34
CA GLY A 95 -9.51 -10.06 10.92
C GLY A 95 -9.29 -8.56 10.70
N THR A 96 -9.90 -7.71 11.54
CA THR A 96 -9.73 -6.25 11.46
C THR A 96 -8.31 -5.83 11.83
N LEU A 97 -7.69 -6.50 12.80
CA LEU A 97 -6.28 -6.29 13.15
C LEU A 97 -5.35 -6.60 11.96
N VAL A 98 -5.59 -7.71 11.26
CA VAL A 98 -4.81 -8.07 10.07
C VAL A 98 -4.95 -7.02 8.97
N LEU A 99 -6.16 -6.48 8.74
CA LEU A 99 -6.34 -5.36 7.81
C LEU A 99 -5.52 -4.14 8.22
N ALA A 100 -5.51 -3.77 9.50
CA ALA A 100 -4.75 -2.62 9.99
C ALA A 100 -3.24 -2.79 9.77
N ILE A 101 -2.70 -3.96 10.11
CA ILE A 101 -1.28 -4.28 9.94
C ILE A 101 -0.90 -4.28 8.44
N ALA A 102 -1.74 -4.88 7.60
CA ALA A 102 -1.51 -4.93 6.16
C ALA A 102 -1.49 -3.53 5.55
N LEU A 103 -2.48 -2.67 5.87
CA LEU A 103 -2.56 -1.29 5.41
C LEU A 103 -1.35 -0.45 5.85
N LEU A 104 -0.89 -0.64 7.10
CA LEU A 104 0.33 0.02 7.57
C LEU A 104 1.55 -0.45 6.78
N THR A 105 1.64 -1.76 6.54
CA THR A 105 2.74 -2.39 5.77
C THR A 105 2.78 -1.88 4.34
N LEU A 106 1.63 -1.79 3.67
CA LEU A 106 1.45 -1.18 2.35
C LEU A 106 2.03 0.24 2.31
N GLY A 107 1.68 1.09 3.28
CA GLY A 107 2.21 2.46 3.35
C GLY A 107 3.74 2.49 3.49
N VAL A 108 4.32 1.65 4.37
CA VAL A 108 5.78 1.57 4.55
C VAL A 108 6.49 1.06 3.30
N MET A 109 5.94 0.04 2.62
CA MET A 109 6.51 -0.47 1.39
C MET A 109 6.47 0.55 0.26
N VAL A 110 5.39 1.34 0.15
CA VAL A 110 5.31 2.42 -0.84
C VAL A 110 6.33 3.53 -0.55
N VAL A 111 6.60 3.85 0.72
CA VAL A 111 7.72 4.76 1.06
C VAL A 111 9.07 4.16 0.62
N ARG A 112 9.27 2.86 0.79
CA ARG A 112 10.49 2.19 0.29
C ARG A 112 10.61 2.27 -1.24
N MET A 113 9.49 2.11 -1.95
CA MET A 113 9.47 2.26 -3.41
C MET A 113 9.89 3.66 -3.86
N GLU A 114 9.52 4.71 -3.12
CA GLU A 114 9.99 6.08 -3.39
C GLU A 114 11.51 6.21 -3.24
N GLN A 115 12.07 5.65 -2.17
CA GLN A 115 13.50 5.66 -1.91
C GLN A 115 14.29 4.91 -2.98
N VAL A 116 13.79 3.74 -3.42
CA VAL A 116 14.43 2.98 -4.51
C VAL A 116 14.35 3.77 -5.82
N TRP A 117 13.24 4.48 -6.07
CA TRP A 117 13.06 5.23 -7.30
C TRP A 117 14.03 6.41 -7.45
N PHE A 118 14.26 7.18 -6.38
CA PHE A 118 15.12 8.37 -6.41
C PHE A 118 16.54 8.17 -5.85
N GLY A 119 16.83 6.98 -5.29
CA GLY A 119 18.06 6.68 -4.58
C GLY A 119 17.97 7.07 -3.09
N SER A 120 18.83 6.49 -2.26
CA SER A 120 18.84 6.66 -0.80
C SER A 120 19.18 8.08 -0.31
N GLY A 121 19.41 9.03 -1.21
CA GLY A 121 19.56 10.45 -0.90
C GLY A 121 18.19 11.09 -0.73
N TRP A 122 17.85 11.47 0.51
CA TRP A 122 16.68 12.28 0.80
C TRP A 122 16.73 13.58 0.00
N VAL A 123 15.89 13.70 -1.01
CA VAL A 123 15.64 15.00 -1.66
C VAL A 123 14.69 15.77 -0.74
N LEU A 124 15.29 16.56 0.16
CA LEU A 124 14.63 17.72 0.77
C LEU A 124 14.63 18.88 -0.23
#